data_AF-W4E9H0-F1
#
_entry.id   AF-W4E9H0-F1
#
_cell.length_a   1.000
_cell.length_b   1.000
_cell.length_c   1.000
_cell.angle_alpha   90.00
_cell.angle_beta   90.00
_cell.angle_gamma   90.00
#
_symmetry.space_group_name_H-M   'P 1'
#
loop_
_entity.id
_entity.type
_entity.pdbx_description
1 polymer ?
#
loop_
_entity_poly.entity_id
_entity_poly.type
_entity_poly.pdbx_seq_one_letter_code
_entity_poly.pdbx_strand_id
1 'polypeptide(L)'
;MRMPSDSELTLLFEGDEQQLQQFVFANSVIVDWGEEDEEIVRLFGKQLPDETVEVTPTDKGLDVTYNGQMHSIALTFSGDDRYITIRGFQELIRDKYEIRLFEASYFSDTHEFLILPKHKWGELDARYPVRSREIFRIIDEELDFP
;
A
#
# COMPACT_ATOMS: atom_id res chain seq x y z
N MET A 1 -5.03 7.36 10.29
CA MET A 1 -6.36 6.88 9.83
C MET A 1 -6.73 5.64 10.64
N ARG A 2 -8.02 5.26 10.78
CA ARG A 2 -8.38 4.02 11.51
C ARG A 2 -8.39 2.84 10.55
N MET A 3 -7.98 1.66 11.01
CA MET A 3 -8.12 0.44 10.23
C MET A 3 -9.61 0.12 9.95
N PRO A 4 -9.94 -0.42 8.76
CA PRO A 4 -11.28 -0.91 8.47
C PRO A 4 -11.69 -2.04 9.43
N SER A 5 -12.95 -2.07 9.83
CA SER A 5 -13.52 -3.15 10.64
C SER A 5 -13.84 -4.40 9.80
N ASP A 6 -14.01 -5.55 10.46
CA ASP A 6 -14.36 -6.82 9.78
C ASP A 6 -15.67 -6.73 8.98
N SER A 7 -16.63 -5.93 9.46
CA SER A 7 -17.89 -5.69 8.74
C SER A 7 -17.68 -4.87 7.46
N GLU A 8 -16.82 -3.84 7.52
CA GLU A 8 -16.47 -3.03 6.36
C GLU A 8 -15.71 -3.88 5.32
N LEU A 9 -14.78 -4.73 5.78
CA LEU A 9 -14.05 -5.68 4.94
C LEU A 9 -14.97 -6.77 4.36
N THR A 10 -15.97 -7.25 5.10
CA THR A 10 -16.95 -8.21 4.54
C THR A 10 -17.77 -7.54 3.42
N LEU A 11 -18.22 -6.30 3.64
CA LEU A 11 -18.98 -5.54 2.66
C LEU A 11 -18.18 -5.30 1.37
N LEU A 12 -16.87 -5.08 1.48
CA LEU A 12 -15.96 -4.95 0.33
C LEU A 12 -16.04 -6.16 -0.63
N PHE A 13 -16.14 -7.37 -0.08
CA PHE A 13 -16.14 -8.62 -0.87
C PHE A 13 -17.54 -9.16 -1.21
N GLU A 14 -18.59 -8.71 -0.53
CA GLU A 14 -19.96 -9.17 -0.79
C GLU A 14 -20.82 -8.09 -1.46
N GLY A 15 -20.39 -6.84 -1.41
CA GLY A 15 -21.10 -5.69 -1.94
C GLY A 15 -21.04 -5.56 -3.46
N ASP A 16 -21.75 -4.56 -3.97
CA ASP A 16 -21.71 -4.17 -5.37
C ASP A 16 -20.51 -3.27 -5.71
N GLU A 17 -20.39 -2.91 -6.99
CA GLU A 17 -19.30 -2.06 -7.48
C GLU A 17 -19.30 -0.66 -6.84
N GLN A 18 -20.48 -0.10 -6.55
CA GLN A 18 -20.58 1.21 -5.91
C GLN A 18 -20.03 1.18 -4.48
N GLN A 19 -20.37 0.12 -3.74
CA GLN A 19 -19.89 -0.09 -2.37
C GLN A 19 -18.37 -0.36 -2.35
N LEU A 20 -17.86 -1.12 -3.31
CA LEU A 20 -16.42 -1.32 -3.51
C LEU A 20 -15.69 0.00 -3.72
N GLN A 21 -16.14 0.82 -4.67
CA GLN A 21 -15.52 2.11 -4.98
C GLN A 21 -15.53 3.05 -3.77
N GLN A 22 -16.66 3.13 -3.04
CA GLN A 22 -16.75 3.94 -1.82
C GLN A 22 -15.81 3.44 -0.73
N PHE A 23 -15.68 2.13 -0.56
CA PHE A 23 -14.75 1.55 0.41
C PHE A 23 -13.31 1.91 0.06
N VAL A 24 -12.89 1.67 -1.19
CA VAL A 24 -11.51 1.90 -1.63
C VAL A 24 -11.17 3.38 -1.48
N PHE A 25 -12.01 4.28 -1.98
CA PHE A 25 -11.79 5.73 -1.84
C PHE A 25 -11.65 6.18 -0.37
N ALA A 26 -12.42 5.58 0.54
CA ALA A 26 -12.38 5.94 1.95
C ALA A 26 -11.22 5.30 2.74
N ASN A 27 -10.68 4.17 2.27
CA ASN A 27 -9.75 3.33 3.03
C ASN A 27 -8.35 3.20 2.43
N SER A 28 -8.18 3.53 1.15
CA SER A 28 -6.90 3.44 0.46
C SER A 28 -6.03 4.66 0.71
N VAL A 29 -4.72 4.45 0.54
CA VAL A 29 -3.78 5.53 0.27
C VAL A 29 -3.81 5.80 -1.23
N ILE A 30 -4.09 7.05 -1.59
CA ILE A 30 -4.09 7.52 -2.97
C ILE A 30 -2.70 8.10 -3.26
N VAL A 31 -2.04 7.58 -4.28
CA VAL A 31 -0.71 8.00 -4.72
C VAL A 31 -0.82 8.48 -6.17
N ASP A 32 -0.62 9.78 -6.38
CA ASP A 32 -0.44 10.34 -7.72
C ASP A 32 0.98 10.03 -8.22
N TRP A 33 1.17 9.73 -9.51
CA TRP A 33 2.50 9.38 -10.02
C TRP A 33 3.50 10.55 -10.03
N GLY A 34 2.97 11.78 -9.90
CA GLY A 34 3.74 12.99 -9.66
C GLY A 34 4.14 13.20 -8.19
N GLU A 35 3.70 12.34 -7.27
CA GLU A 35 4.06 12.42 -5.85
C GLU A 35 5.55 12.12 -5.64
N GLU A 36 6.16 12.81 -4.67
CA GLU A 36 7.54 12.55 -4.28
C GLU A 36 7.63 11.27 -3.44
N ASP A 37 8.68 10.47 -3.65
CA ASP A 37 8.87 9.17 -2.99
C ASP A 37 8.81 9.25 -1.45
N GLU A 38 9.34 10.32 -0.87
CA GLU A 38 9.25 10.58 0.58
C GLU A 38 7.81 10.84 1.07
N GLU A 39 6.94 11.46 0.27
CA GLU A 39 5.55 11.66 0.67
C GLU A 39 4.77 10.35 0.57
N ILE A 40 5.08 9.48 -0.39
CA ILE A 40 4.52 8.12 -0.44
C ILE A 40 4.79 7.38 0.88
N VAL A 41 6.03 7.41 1.37
CA VAL A 41 6.40 6.80 2.66
C VAL A 41 5.63 7.45 3.82
N ARG A 42 5.48 8.78 3.83
CA ARG A 42 4.70 9.49 4.87
C ARG A 42 3.22 9.09 4.83
N LEU A 43 2.63 8.98 3.65
CA LEU A 43 1.23 8.59 3.46
C LEU A 43 0.99 7.16 3.94
N PHE A 44 1.89 6.23 3.61
CA PHE A 44 1.81 4.85 4.11
C PHE A 44 2.00 4.78 5.61
N GLY A 45 2.96 5.52 6.18
CA GLY A 45 3.17 5.59 7.62
C GLY A 45 1.94 6.09 8.40
N LYS A 46 1.16 7.04 7.85
CA LYS A 46 -0.11 7.53 8.45
C LYS A 46 -1.19 6.45 8.56
N GLN A 47 -1.05 5.32 7.85
CA GLN A 47 -1.94 4.15 7.93
C GLN A 47 -1.54 3.13 8.99
N LEU A 48 -0.39 3.33 9.65
CA LEU A 48 0.14 2.41 10.65
C LEU A 48 0.05 3.06 12.05
N PRO A 49 -1.14 3.09 12.69
CA PRO A 49 -1.38 3.91 13.87
C PRO A 49 -0.54 3.53 15.10
N ASP A 50 -0.07 2.28 15.16
CA ASP A 50 0.70 1.74 16.29
C ASP A 50 2.22 1.70 16.01
N GLU A 51 2.65 2.22 14.85
CA GLU A 51 4.04 2.19 14.42
C GLU A 51 4.57 3.62 14.23
N THR A 52 5.88 3.81 14.37
CA THR A 52 6.52 5.09 14.03
C THR A 52 7.25 4.99 12.70
N VAL A 53 7.00 5.94 11.81
CA VAL A 53 7.66 6.03 10.49
C VAL A 53 8.19 7.45 10.31
N GLU A 54 9.49 7.55 10.09
CA GLU A 54 10.16 8.79 9.70
C GLU A 54 10.92 8.56 8.39
N VAL A 55 11.01 9.57 7.54
CA VAL A 55 11.71 9.48 6.26
C VAL A 55 12.55 10.72 6.01
N THR A 56 13.77 10.50 5.55
CA THR A 56 14.74 11.53 5.18
C THR A 56 15.26 11.25 3.77
N PRO A 57 15.10 12.17 2.81
CA PRO A 57 15.70 12.04 1.48
C PRO A 57 17.22 12.15 1.54
N THR A 58 17.92 11.41 0.69
CA THR A 58 19.37 11.36 0.58
C THR A 58 19.81 11.47 -0.87
N ASP A 59 21.12 11.57 -1.11
CA ASP A 59 21.70 11.53 -2.46
C ASP A 59 21.60 10.15 -3.15
N LYS A 60 21.12 9.12 -2.44
CA LYS A 60 21.02 7.73 -2.92
C LYS A 60 19.60 7.17 -2.88
N GLY A 61 18.62 7.95 -2.43
CA GLY A 61 17.24 7.50 -2.22
C GLY A 61 16.71 7.96 -0.87
N LEU A 62 16.09 7.06 -0.10
CA LEU A 62 15.44 7.40 1.17
C LEU A 62 16.04 6.64 2.35
N ASP A 63 16.27 7.33 3.46
CA ASP A 63 16.44 6.69 4.77
C ASP A 63 15.10 6.71 5.52
N VAL A 64 14.53 5.52 5.74
CA VAL A 64 13.26 5.30 6.45
C VAL A 64 13.56 4.71 7.82
N THR A 65 13.15 5.40 8.88
CA THR A 65 13.21 4.87 10.24
C THR A 65 11.84 4.33 10.64
N TYR A 66 11.76 3.02 10.85
CA TYR A 66 10.56 2.32 11.30
C TYR A 66 10.78 1.77 12.71
N ASN A 67 9.98 2.23 13.67
CA ASN A 67 10.11 1.86 15.10
C ASN A 67 11.53 2.03 15.66
N GLY A 68 12.23 3.08 15.22
CA GLY A 68 13.60 3.39 15.64
C GLY A 68 14.69 2.58 14.92
N GLN A 69 14.34 1.70 13.98
CA GLN A 69 15.30 1.02 13.12
C GLN A 69 15.35 1.72 11.76
N MET A 70 16.55 2.11 11.33
CA MET A 70 16.78 2.79 10.05
C MET A 70 17.02 1.77 8.93
N HIS A 71 16.41 2.02 7.78
CA HIS A 71 16.50 1.25 6.55
C HIS A 71 16.65 2.19 5.37
N SER A 72 17.56 1.87 4.44
CA SER A 72 17.74 2.66 3.23
C SER A 72 17.03 2.01 2.04
N ILE A 73 16.25 2.80 1.31
CA ILE A 73 15.65 2.44 0.02
C ILE A 73 16.46 3.16 -1.05
N ALA A 74 17.17 2.40 -1.87
CA ALA A 74 17.96 2.95 -2.96
C ALA A 74 17.05 3.33 -4.13
N LEU A 75 17.15 4.57 -4.61
CA LEU A 75 16.39 5.07 -5.76
C LEU A 75 17.32 5.28 -6.97
N THR A 76 16.73 5.24 -8.16
CA THR A 76 17.43 5.43 -9.44
C THR A 76 17.39 6.87 -9.94
N PHE A 77 16.59 7.72 -9.29
CA PHE A 77 16.19 9.06 -9.71
C PHE A 77 15.54 9.08 -11.09
N SER A 78 14.65 8.11 -11.33
CA SER A 78 13.85 7.97 -12.55
C SER A 78 12.35 7.96 -12.23
N GLY A 79 11.51 8.04 -13.26
CA GLY A 79 10.05 7.97 -13.10
C GLY A 79 9.54 6.65 -12.52
N ASP A 80 10.37 5.61 -12.48
CA ASP A 80 10.01 4.26 -12.04
C ASP A 80 10.20 4.06 -10.53
N ASP A 81 10.82 5.04 -9.84
CA ASP A 81 11.23 4.92 -8.44
C ASP A 81 10.07 4.72 -7.46
N ARG A 82 8.85 5.07 -7.84
CA ARG A 82 7.69 5.02 -6.94
C ARG A 82 7.36 3.58 -6.56
N TYR A 83 7.40 2.66 -7.52
CA TYR A 83 7.24 1.24 -7.21
C TYR A 83 8.46 0.66 -6.46
N ILE A 84 9.67 1.21 -6.67
CA ILE A 84 10.84 0.88 -5.83
C ILE A 84 10.60 1.30 -4.39
N THR A 85 10.09 2.51 -4.16
CA THR A 85 9.72 3.05 -2.85
C THR A 85 8.65 2.20 -2.17
N ILE A 86 7.57 1.89 -2.91
CA ILE A 86 6.45 1.07 -2.40
C ILE A 86 6.93 -0.33 -2.01
N ARG A 87 7.72 -1.01 -2.87
CA ARG A 87 8.32 -2.31 -2.55
C ARG A 87 9.26 -2.24 -1.36
N GLY A 88 10.15 -1.24 -1.33
CA GLY A 88 11.09 -1.05 -0.22
C GLY A 88 10.37 -0.84 1.11
N PHE A 89 9.28 -0.08 1.11
CA PHE A 89 8.45 0.12 2.29
C PHE A 89 7.64 -1.13 2.67
N GLN A 90 7.09 -1.87 1.69
CA GLN A 90 6.45 -3.17 1.93
C GLN A 90 7.42 -4.14 2.62
N GLU A 91 8.66 -4.24 2.15
CA GLU A 91 9.67 -5.11 2.77
C GLU A 91 9.97 -4.72 4.22
N LEU A 92 9.90 -3.44 4.56
CA LEU A 92 10.08 -2.95 5.92
C LEU A 92 8.97 -3.40 6.88
N ILE A 93 7.72 -3.43 6.41
CA ILE A 93 6.54 -3.68 7.25
C ILE A 93 5.99 -5.11 7.14
N ARG A 94 6.56 -5.95 6.27
CA ARG A 94 6.08 -7.29 5.84
C ARG A 94 5.77 -8.30 6.95
N ASP A 95 6.33 -8.09 8.13
CA ASP A 95 6.12 -8.96 9.28
C ASP A 95 4.74 -8.75 9.91
N LYS A 96 4.22 -7.52 9.83
CA LYS A 96 2.94 -7.14 10.44
C LYS A 96 1.88 -6.78 9.41
N TYR A 97 2.26 -6.15 8.31
CA TYR A 97 1.35 -5.54 7.34
C TYR A 97 1.67 -5.99 5.91
N GLU A 98 0.65 -5.91 5.06
CA GLU A 98 0.79 -6.09 3.63
C GLU A 98 -0.03 -5.02 2.91
N ILE A 99 0.61 -4.43 1.91
CA ILE A 99 0.12 -3.42 0.99
C ILE A 99 -0.34 -4.16 -0.25
N ARG A 100 -1.53 -3.85 -0.74
CA ARG A 100 -2.01 -4.34 -2.03
C ARG A 100 -2.54 -3.19 -2.86
N LEU A 101 -2.26 -3.22 -4.15
CA LEU A 101 -2.78 -2.29 -5.13
C LEU A 101 -4.23 -2.64 -5.44
N PHE A 102 -5.12 -1.65 -5.51
CA PHE A 102 -6.43 -1.83 -6.09
C PHE A 102 -6.31 -1.95 -7.62
N GLU A 103 -6.63 -3.13 -8.15
CA GLU A 103 -6.37 -3.54 -9.52
C GLU A 103 -6.92 -2.55 -10.56
N ALA A 104 -8.12 -2.02 -10.30
CA ALA A 104 -8.77 -1.08 -11.21
C ALA A 104 -8.03 0.26 -11.35
N SER A 105 -7.14 0.61 -10.42
CA SER A 105 -6.34 1.83 -10.48
C SER A 105 -5.05 1.69 -11.29
N TYR A 106 -4.59 0.46 -11.59
CA TYR A 106 -3.24 0.19 -12.12
C TYR A 106 -2.88 0.95 -13.42
N PHE A 107 -3.84 1.15 -14.33
CA PHE A 107 -3.62 1.87 -15.60
C PHE A 107 -3.89 3.38 -15.52
N SER A 108 -4.14 3.92 -14.32
CA SER A 108 -4.29 5.36 -14.08
C SER A 108 -2.97 5.97 -13.62
N ASP A 109 -2.81 7.28 -13.80
CA ASP A 109 -1.76 8.11 -13.18
C ASP A 109 -1.95 8.33 -11.66
N THR A 110 -2.98 7.73 -11.08
CA THR A 110 -3.27 7.74 -9.64
C THR A 110 -3.57 6.32 -9.19
N HIS A 111 -2.78 5.79 -8.27
CA HIS A 111 -2.90 4.43 -7.74
C HIS A 111 -3.46 4.42 -6.33
N GLU A 112 -4.28 3.43 -6.04
CA GLU A 112 -4.92 3.26 -4.73
C GLU A 112 -4.38 2.02 -4.04
N PHE A 113 -3.82 2.18 -2.85
CA PHE A 113 -3.21 1.10 -2.08
C PHE A 113 -3.96 0.87 -0.77
N LEU A 114 -4.32 -0.38 -0.49
CA LEU A 114 -4.87 -0.78 0.79
C LEU A 114 -3.80 -1.44 1.64
N ILE A 115 -3.66 -0.97 2.88
CA ILE A 115 -2.70 -1.51 3.86
C ILE A 115 -3.50 -2.17 4.98
N LEU A 116 -3.30 -3.46 5.21
CA LEU A 116 -3.94 -4.20 6.30
C LEU A 116 -2.92 -5.06 7.06
N PRO A 117 -3.22 -5.44 8.30
CA PRO A 117 -2.46 -6.48 8.98
C PRO A 117 -2.43 -7.78 8.15
N LYS A 118 -1.28 -8.43 8.10
CA LYS A 118 -1.06 -9.64 7.29
C LYS A 118 -2.04 -10.76 7.61
N HIS A 119 -2.40 -10.93 8.88
CA HIS A 119 -3.40 -11.93 9.29
C HIS A 119 -4.78 -11.64 8.71
N LYS A 120 -5.16 -10.36 8.55
CA LYS A 120 -6.44 -9.97 7.94
C LYS A 120 -6.46 -10.32 6.45
N TRP A 121 -5.38 -10.06 5.73
CA TRP A 121 -5.25 -10.53 4.35
C TRP A 121 -5.38 -12.05 4.24
N GLY A 122 -4.75 -12.81 5.15
CA GLY A 122 -4.90 -14.27 5.20
C GLY A 122 -6.34 -14.74 5.42
N GLU A 123 -7.10 -14.08 6.31
CA GLU A 123 -8.52 -14.35 6.53
C GLU A 123 -9.35 -14.06 5.27
N LEU A 124 -9.10 -12.92 4.61
CA LEU A 124 -9.82 -12.50 3.41
C LEU A 124 -9.53 -13.42 2.22
N ASP A 125 -8.27 -13.80 2.00
CA ASP A 125 -7.87 -14.71 0.94
C ASP A 125 -8.43 -16.12 1.14
N ALA A 126 -8.55 -16.58 2.39
CA ALA A 126 -9.20 -17.86 2.69
C ALA A 126 -10.71 -17.82 2.44
N ARG A 127 -11.36 -16.69 2.72
CA ARG A 127 -12.81 -16.54 2.59
C ARG A 127 -13.26 -16.18 1.17
N TYR A 128 -12.50 -15.37 0.46
CA TYR A 128 -12.81 -14.83 -0.87
C TYR A 128 -11.63 -14.97 -1.85
N PRO A 129 -11.09 -16.18 -2.10
CA PRO A 129 -9.82 -16.37 -2.81
C PRO A 129 -9.81 -15.84 -4.25
N VAL A 130 -10.94 -15.91 -4.95
CA VAL A 130 -11.05 -15.41 -6.33
C VAL A 130 -11.20 -13.89 -6.30
N ARG A 131 -12.20 -13.40 -5.57
CA ARG A 131 -12.54 -11.97 -5.53
C ARG A 131 -11.42 -11.11 -4.94
N SER A 132 -10.67 -11.62 -3.97
CA SER A 132 -9.46 -10.95 -3.45
C SER A 132 -8.45 -10.64 -4.54
N ARG A 133 -8.16 -11.60 -5.42
CA ARG A 133 -7.21 -11.43 -6.53
C ARG A 133 -7.76 -10.61 -7.70
N GLU A 134 -9.09 -10.54 -7.85
CA GLU A 134 -9.73 -9.69 -8.85
C GLU A 134 -9.69 -8.21 -8.43
N ILE A 135 -9.86 -7.94 -7.13
CA ILE A 135 -9.92 -6.58 -6.60
C ILE A 135 -8.52 -6.05 -6.29
N PHE A 136 -7.64 -6.89 -5.75
CA PHE A 136 -6.35 -6.47 -5.23
C PHE A 136 -5.21 -7.27 -5.86
N ARG A 137 -4.17 -6.53 -6.25
CA ARG A 137 -2.90 -7.06 -6.71
C ARG A 137 -1.85 -6.98 -5.61
N ILE A 138 -1.12 -8.06 -5.44
CA ILE A 138 0.04 -8.12 -4.54
C ILE A 138 1.17 -7.29 -5.15
N ILE A 139 1.88 -6.54 -4.32
CA ILE A 139 3.11 -5.85 -4.74
C ILE A 139 4.24 -6.88 -4.81
N ASP A 140 4.82 -7.04 -6.00
CA ASP A 140 5.97 -7.90 -6.25
C ASP A 140 7.00 -7.19 -7.16
N GLU A 141 8.08 -7.90 -7.48
CA GLU A 141 9.18 -7.38 -8.31
C GLU A 141 8.77 -7.08 -9.76
N GLU A 142 7.64 -7.61 -10.23
CA GLU A 142 7.15 -7.43 -11.61
C GLU A 142 6.13 -6.28 -11.71
N LEU A 143 5.66 -5.76 -10.58
CA LEU A 143 4.70 -4.66 -10.53
C LEU A 143 5.36 -3.30 -10.75
N ASP A 144 5.39 -2.83 -11.99
CA ASP A 144 5.81 -1.47 -12.34
C ASP A 144 4.70 -0.74 -13.09
N PHE A 145 4.81 0.60 -13.17
CA PHE A 145 3.85 1.43 -13.90
C PHE A 145 3.89 1.05 -15.40
N PRO A 146 2.74 0.76 -16.03
CA PRO A 146 2.69 0.27 -17.41
C PRO A 146 3.03 1.32 -18.47
#